data_AF-A0A2S2R279-F1
#
_entry.id   AF-A0A2S2R279-F1
#
_cell.length_a   1.000
_cell.length_b   1.000
_cell.length_c   1.000
_cell.angle_alpha   90.00
_cell.angle_beta   90.00
_cell.angle_gamma   90.00
#
_symmetry.space_group_name_H-M   'P 1'
#
loop_
_entity.id
_entity.type
_entity.pdbx_description
1 polymer ?
#
loop_
_entity_poly.entity_id
_entity_poly.type
_entity_poly.pdbx_seq_one_letter_code
_entity_poly.pdbx_strand_id
1 'polypeptide(L)'
;MEKLFLVELLELEQDIKENYQKLLKEQGIYLYFRILIIISKIFKHFKNFYNNKIEKFMNVILLTSFKKLGILGDVVTVKPGFARNFLFPKGIASPATQENIEYFENQKRILEQKKSQKLFLIKKRVEEVRKINKIVIFSKSGNKGKLFGSINARDISRKFSELGIKIKKSEIKFKKGVLRTLGDHFILFQPHKDIYTEIKRGTKENKKKNTKT
;
A
#
# COMPACT_ATOMS: atom_id res chain seq x y z
N MET A 1 -7.15 10.19 -34.68
CA MET A 1 -6.32 10.54 -35.85
C MET A 1 -5.40 9.38 -36.24
N GLU A 2 -4.28 9.11 -35.56
CA GLU A 2 -3.32 8.09 -36.03
C GLU A 2 -3.83 6.63 -36.04
N LYS A 3 -4.68 6.22 -35.07
CA LYS A 3 -5.33 4.89 -35.10
C LYS A 3 -6.36 4.74 -36.22
N LEU A 4 -7.03 5.83 -36.60
CA LEU A 4 -8.06 5.84 -37.64
C LEU A 4 -7.43 5.62 -39.03
N PHE A 5 -6.26 6.23 -39.26
CA PHE A 5 -5.47 6.09 -40.48
C PHE A 5 -4.96 4.65 -40.71
N LEU A 6 -4.68 3.90 -39.64
CA LEU A 6 -4.32 2.49 -39.72
C LEU A 6 -5.48 1.59 -40.12
N VAL A 7 -6.71 1.94 -39.72
CA VAL A 7 -7.93 1.24 -40.12
C VAL A 7 -8.18 1.50 -41.60
N GLU A 8 -8.11 2.76 -42.05
CA GLU A 8 -8.22 3.13 -43.46
C GLU A 8 -7.15 2.43 -44.34
N LEU A 9 -5.90 2.32 -43.85
CA LEU A 9 -4.85 1.56 -44.55
C LEU A 9 -5.19 0.06 -44.65
N LEU A 10 -5.74 -0.55 -43.60
CA LEU A 10 -6.10 -1.98 -43.60
C LEU A 10 -7.27 -2.26 -44.55
N GLU A 11 -8.27 -1.38 -44.57
CA GLU A 11 -9.40 -1.43 -45.52
C GLU A 11 -8.89 -1.34 -46.97
N LEU A 12 -7.99 -0.40 -47.26
CA LEU A 12 -7.37 -0.28 -48.58
C LEU A 12 -6.55 -1.54 -48.97
N GLU A 13 -5.88 -2.18 -48.01
CA GLU A 13 -5.15 -3.43 -48.23
C GLU A 13 -6.09 -4.60 -48.61
N GLN A 14 -7.31 -4.62 -48.05
CA GLN A 14 -8.35 -5.60 -48.37
C GLN A 14 -8.97 -5.34 -49.74
N ASP A 15 -9.32 -4.09 -50.05
CA ASP A 15 -9.90 -3.69 -51.33
C ASP A 15 -8.97 -4.01 -52.51
N ILE A 16 -7.66 -3.79 -52.34
CA ILE A 16 -6.65 -4.14 -53.35
C ILE A 16 -6.59 -5.67 -53.56
N LYS A 17 -6.72 -6.47 -52.50
CA LYS A 17 -6.70 -7.94 -52.58
C LYS A 17 -7.97 -8.52 -53.22
N GLU A 18 -9.14 -7.93 -52.97
CA GLU A 18 -10.38 -8.38 -53.60
C GLU A 18 -10.43 -8.05 -55.10
N ASN A 19 -10.06 -6.83 -55.47
CA ASN A 19 -10.04 -6.43 -56.89
C ASN A 19 -8.96 -7.16 -57.71
N TYR A 20 -7.90 -7.64 -57.07
CA TYR A 20 -6.85 -8.44 -57.70
C TYR A 20 -7.37 -9.75 -58.32
N GLN A 21 -8.29 -10.45 -57.65
CA GLN A 21 -8.91 -11.68 -58.19
C GLN A 21 -9.79 -11.41 -59.41
N LYS A 22 -10.41 -10.23 -59.49
CA LYS A 22 -11.24 -9.80 -60.62
C LYS A 22 -10.42 -9.43 -61.86
N LEU A 23 -9.29 -8.76 -61.70
CA LEU A 23 -8.47 -8.25 -62.81
C LEU A 23 -7.58 -9.30 -63.50
N LEU A 24 -7.34 -10.46 -62.89
CA LEU A 24 -6.54 -11.56 -63.45
C LEU A 24 -7.11 -12.15 -64.77
N LYS A 25 -8.34 -11.78 -65.16
CA LYS A 25 -9.03 -12.30 -66.37
C LYS A 25 -8.74 -11.52 -67.66
N GLU A 26 -8.10 -10.35 -67.62
CA GLU A 26 -7.84 -9.52 -68.81
C GLU A 26 -6.35 -9.41 -69.15
N GLN A 27 -6.01 -9.42 -70.45
CA GLN A 27 -4.65 -9.51 -70.98
C GLN A 27 -3.83 -8.23 -70.73
N GLY A 28 -3.29 -8.09 -69.53
CA GLY A 28 -2.39 -7.01 -69.09
C GLY A 28 -1.59 -7.33 -67.81
N ILE A 29 -1.45 -8.63 -67.52
CA ILE A 29 -1.22 -9.16 -66.17
C ILE A 29 0.15 -8.79 -65.59
N TYR A 30 1.21 -8.73 -66.41
CA TYR A 30 2.59 -8.67 -65.89
C TYR A 30 3.00 -7.29 -65.35
N LEU A 31 2.65 -6.21 -66.05
CA LEU A 31 2.96 -4.84 -65.60
C LEU A 31 2.13 -4.48 -64.36
N TYR A 32 0.86 -4.90 -64.34
CA TYR A 32 -0.05 -4.72 -63.20
C TYR A 32 0.45 -5.46 -61.95
N PHE A 33 0.91 -6.71 -62.10
CA PHE A 33 1.55 -7.47 -61.01
C PHE A 33 2.77 -6.77 -60.42
N ARG A 34 3.65 -6.23 -61.28
CA ARG A 34 4.85 -5.50 -60.83
C ARG A 34 4.48 -4.26 -60.02
N ILE A 35 3.49 -3.50 -60.47
CA ILE A 35 2.99 -2.32 -59.76
C ILE A 35 2.38 -2.72 -58.40
N LEU A 36 1.58 -3.79 -58.35
CA LEU A 36 0.99 -4.31 -57.12
C LEU A 36 2.03 -4.78 -56.09
N ILE A 37 3.08 -5.47 -56.53
CA ILE A 37 4.18 -5.90 -55.65
C ILE A 37 4.89 -4.69 -55.05
N ILE A 38 5.11 -3.64 -55.85
CA ILE A 38 5.72 -2.38 -55.39
C ILE A 38 4.82 -1.70 -54.36
N ILE A 39 3.53 -1.55 -54.65
CA ILE A 39 2.54 -0.97 -53.73
C ILE A 39 2.52 -1.77 -52.42
N SER A 40 2.46 -3.11 -52.48
CA SER A 40 2.47 -3.97 -51.31
C SER A 40 3.73 -3.80 -50.45
N LYS A 41 4.91 -3.70 -51.08
CA LYS A 41 6.18 -3.42 -50.37
C LYS A 41 6.16 -2.06 -49.67
N ILE A 42 5.69 -1.03 -50.35
CA ILE A 42 5.55 0.32 -49.79
C ILE A 42 4.59 0.29 -48.60
N PHE A 43 3.44 -0.37 -48.76
CA PHE A 43 2.45 -0.54 -47.71
C PHE A 43 3.02 -1.26 -46.49
N LYS A 44 3.76 -2.35 -46.69
CA LYS A 44 4.44 -3.08 -45.61
C LYS A 44 5.46 -2.21 -44.89
N HIS A 45 6.20 -1.38 -45.63
CA HIS A 45 7.15 -0.43 -45.04
C HIS A 45 6.45 0.63 -44.19
N PHE A 46 5.37 1.23 -44.70
CA PHE A 46 4.56 2.19 -43.95
C PHE A 46 3.91 1.56 -42.71
N LYS A 47 3.33 0.36 -42.84
CA LYS A 47 2.75 -0.39 -41.72
C LYS A 47 3.78 -0.64 -40.61
N ASN A 48 4.99 -1.06 -40.98
CA ASN A 48 6.09 -1.23 -40.03
C ASN A 48 6.51 0.10 -39.38
N PHE A 49 6.55 1.19 -40.13
CA PHE A 49 6.89 2.52 -39.62
C PHE A 49 5.85 3.01 -38.59
N TYR A 50 4.56 2.86 -38.89
CA TYR A 50 3.48 3.24 -37.97
C TYR A 50 3.43 2.34 -36.73
N ASN A 51 3.59 1.02 -36.88
CA ASN A 51 3.62 0.09 -35.75
C ASN A 51 4.75 0.45 -34.76
N ASN A 52 5.95 0.75 -35.26
CA ASN A 52 7.06 1.21 -34.42
C ASN A 52 6.77 2.54 -33.70
N LYS A 53 5.96 3.42 -34.28
CA LYS A 53 5.57 4.69 -33.65
C LYS A 53 4.54 4.48 -32.54
N ILE A 54 3.68 3.45 -32.65
CA ILE A 54 2.56 3.17 -31.75
C ILE A 54 2.95 2.29 -30.56
N GLU A 55 3.95 1.41 -30.69
CA GLU A 55 4.53 0.63 -29.58
C GLU A 55 5.34 1.48 -28.56
N LYS A 56 5.05 2.78 -28.44
CA LYS A 56 5.83 3.67 -27.57
C LYS A 56 5.68 3.39 -26.08
N PHE A 57 4.69 2.61 -25.66
CA PHE A 57 4.32 2.47 -24.26
C PHE A 57 3.90 1.05 -23.88
N MET A 58 4.27 0.64 -22.67
CA MET A 58 4.05 -0.66 -22.05
C MET A 58 3.58 -0.44 -20.60
N ASN A 59 2.60 -1.21 -20.16
CA ASN A 59 2.14 -1.18 -18.77
C ASN A 59 3.00 -2.12 -17.91
N VAL A 60 3.44 -1.61 -16.76
CA VAL A 60 4.22 -2.36 -15.78
C VAL A 60 3.68 -2.11 -14.38
N ILE A 61 3.77 -3.11 -13.51
CA ILE A 61 3.38 -3.05 -12.10
C ILE A 61 4.64 -2.80 -11.28
N LEU A 62 4.64 -1.75 -10.45
CA LEU A 62 5.77 -1.46 -9.58
C LEU A 62 5.82 -2.43 -8.39
N LEU A 63 6.94 -3.14 -8.25
CA LEU A 63 7.25 -3.98 -7.09
C LEU A 63 7.85 -3.18 -5.94
N THR A 64 8.46 -2.03 -6.25
CA THR A 64 9.08 -1.12 -5.28
C THR A 64 8.68 0.31 -5.58
N SER A 65 8.58 1.15 -4.53
CA SER A 65 8.27 2.57 -4.73
C SER A 65 9.41 3.27 -5.44
N PHE A 66 9.09 4.05 -6.48
CA PHE A 66 10.08 4.75 -7.28
C PHE A 66 9.65 6.20 -7.47
N LYS A 67 10.49 7.15 -7.02
CA LYS A 67 10.16 8.59 -6.89
C LYS A 67 9.51 9.22 -8.12
N LYS A 68 9.81 8.74 -9.33
CA LYS A 68 9.29 9.30 -10.59
C LYS A 68 8.09 8.56 -11.18
N LEU A 69 7.78 7.35 -10.70
CA LEU A 69 6.76 6.49 -11.30
C LEU A 69 5.54 6.34 -10.40
N GLY A 70 5.73 6.13 -9.10
CA GLY A 70 4.63 5.88 -8.18
C GLY A 70 5.04 5.08 -6.94
N ILE A 71 4.02 4.58 -6.25
CA ILE A 71 4.17 3.75 -5.06
C ILE A 71 4.11 2.26 -5.43
N LEU A 72 4.48 1.41 -4.47
CA LEU A 72 4.45 -0.04 -4.63
C LEU A 72 3.03 -0.52 -4.98
N GLY A 73 2.92 -1.31 -6.04
CA GLY A 73 1.67 -1.89 -6.52
C GLY A 73 0.93 -1.09 -7.59
N ASP A 74 1.43 0.09 -7.97
CA ASP A 74 0.80 0.89 -9.02
C ASP A 74 1.09 0.33 -10.42
N VAL A 75 0.08 0.40 -11.28
CA VAL A 75 0.22 0.11 -12.72
C VAL A 75 0.59 1.41 -13.43
N VAL A 76 1.77 1.44 -14.04
CA VAL A 76 2.30 2.62 -14.73
C VAL A 76 2.61 2.32 -16.18
N THR A 77 2.31 3.28 -17.05
CA THR A 77 2.59 3.21 -18.48
C THR A 77 3.95 3.83 -18.77
N VAL A 78 4.92 3.02 -19.21
CA VAL A 78 6.32 3.42 -19.45
C VAL A 78 6.77 3.03 -20.85
N LYS A 79 7.87 3.61 -21.34
CA LYS A 79 8.46 3.16 -22.61
C LYS A 79 9.00 1.72 -22.48
N PRO A 80 8.82 0.83 -23.47
CA PRO A 80 9.24 -0.57 -23.37
C PRO A 80 10.75 -0.72 -23.18
N GLY A 81 11.56 0.16 -23.76
CA GLY A 81 13.02 0.18 -23.53
C GLY A 81 13.40 0.50 -22.08
N PHE A 82 12.65 1.38 -21.42
CA PHE A 82 12.87 1.71 -20.02
C PHE A 82 12.46 0.54 -19.09
N ALA A 83 11.35 -0.14 -19.42
CA ALA A 83 10.94 -1.35 -18.70
C ALA A 83 11.97 -2.47 -18.83
N ARG A 84 12.36 -2.84 -20.05
CA ARG A 84 13.26 -3.97 -20.34
C ARG A 84 14.69 -3.75 -19.86
N ASN A 85 15.23 -2.53 -19.99
CA ASN A 85 16.64 -2.29 -19.69
C ASN A 85 16.89 -1.83 -18.25
N PHE A 86 15.89 -1.26 -17.58
CA PHE A 86 16.07 -0.67 -16.24
C PHE A 86 15.14 -1.26 -15.19
N LEU A 87 13.83 -1.37 -15.45
CA LEU A 87 12.88 -1.75 -14.40
C LEU A 87 12.88 -3.26 -14.13
N PHE A 88 12.89 -4.11 -15.17
CA PHE A 88 12.86 -5.56 -15.00
C PHE A 88 14.16 -6.14 -14.44
N PRO A 89 15.36 -5.77 -14.96
CA PRO A 89 16.61 -6.34 -14.44
C PRO A 89 16.90 -5.91 -13.00
N LYS A 90 16.40 -4.74 -12.59
CA LYS A 90 16.54 -4.25 -11.21
C LYS A 90 15.44 -4.75 -10.27
N GLY A 91 14.48 -5.54 -10.76
CA GLY A 91 13.34 -6.01 -9.98
C GLY A 91 12.43 -4.88 -9.46
N ILE A 92 12.45 -3.71 -10.12
CA ILE A 92 11.66 -2.54 -9.70
C ILE A 92 10.21 -2.69 -10.16
N ALA A 93 9.99 -3.33 -11.32
CA ALA A 93 8.67 -3.55 -11.88
C ALA A 93 8.54 -4.95 -12.51
N SER A 94 7.29 -5.38 -12.72
CA SER A 94 6.90 -6.60 -13.43
C SER A 94 5.97 -6.25 -14.60
N PRO A 95 5.94 -7.01 -15.70
CA PRO A 95 4.95 -6.81 -16.75
C PRO A 95 3.51 -6.90 -16.20
N ALA A 96 2.67 -5.94 -16.61
CA ALA A 96 1.25 -5.91 -16.26
C ALA A 96 0.43 -6.86 -17.14
N THR A 97 0.60 -8.17 -16.94
CA THR A 97 -0.29 -9.18 -17.50
C THR A 97 -1.57 -9.26 -16.68
N GLN A 98 -2.68 -9.69 -17.30
CA GLN A 98 -3.98 -9.83 -16.62
C GLN A 98 -3.89 -10.69 -15.35
N GLU A 99 -3.18 -11.82 -15.44
CA GLU A 99 -2.92 -12.71 -14.30
C GLU A 99 -2.17 -12.02 -13.16
N ASN A 100 -1.16 -11.20 -13.49
CA ASN A 100 -0.39 -10.48 -12.49
C ASN A 100 -1.25 -9.39 -11.82
N ILE A 101 -2.07 -8.68 -12.58
CA ILE A 101 -2.98 -7.65 -12.04
C ILE A 101 -3.92 -8.29 -11.02
N GLU A 102 -4.59 -9.38 -11.39
CA GLU A 102 -5.52 -10.10 -10.50
C GLU A 102 -4.83 -10.67 -9.26
N TYR A 103 -3.60 -11.16 -9.39
CA TYR A 103 -2.80 -11.60 -8.24
C TYR A 103 -2.52 -10.43 -7.28
N PHE A 104 -2.06 -9.29 -7.80
CA PHE A 104 -1.74 -8.12 -6.99
C PHE A 104 -2.98 -7.51 -6.32
N GLU A 105 -4.11 -7.48 -7.01
CA GLU A 105 -5.39 -7.03 -6.43
C GLU A 105 -5.87 -7.94 -5.31
N ASN A 106 -5.77 -9.26 -5.49
CA ASN A 106 -6.11 -10.21 -4.44
C ASN A 106 -5.19 -10.07 -3.22
N GLN A 107 -3.88 -9.96 -3.43
CA GLN A 107 -2.94 -9.72 -2.33
C GLN A 107 -3.21 -8.40 -1.62
N LYS A 108 -3.50 -7.32 -2.36
CA LYS A 108 -3.88 -6.03 -1.80
C LYS A 108 -5.13 -6.14 -0.94
N ARG A 109 -6.18 -6.81 -1.43
CA ARG A 109 -7.42 -7.04 -0.68
C ARG A 109 -7.17 -7.82 0.60
N ILE A 110 -6.37 -8.88 0.56
CA ILE A 110 -6.00 -9.67 1.75
C ILE A 110 -5.26 -8.80 2.77
N LEU A 111 -4.31 -7.99 2.31
CA LEU A 111 -3.54 -7.09 3.20
C LEU A 111 -4.43 -6.00 3.81
N GLU A 112 -5.35 -5.44 3.03
CA GLU A 112 -6.32 -4.45 3.51
C GLU A 112 -7.28 -5.05 4.54
N GLN A 113 -7.78 -6.27 4.30
CA GLN A 113 -8.59 -7.00 5.27
C GLN A 113 -7.83 -7.29 6.56
N LYS A 114 -6.56 -7.74 6.48
CA LYS A 114 -5.72 -7.94 7.68
C LYS A 114 -5.48 -6.63 8.44
N LYS A 115 -5.26 -5.53 7.73
CA LYS A 115 -5.09 -4.20 8.33
C LYS A 115 -6.37 -3.73 9.02
N SER A 116 -7.54 -3.87 8.37
CA SER A 116 -8.82 -3.44 8.92
C SER A 116 -9.19 -4.26 10.16
N GLN A 117 -8.99 -5.58 10.13
CA GLN A 117 -9.16 -6.46 11.29
C GLN A 117 -8.25 -6.02 12.44
N LYS A 118 -6.96 -5.79 12.18
CA LYS A 118 -6.02 -5.33 13.22
C LYS A 118 -6.45 -3.99 13.82
N LEU A 119 -6.89 -3.03 13.00
CA LEU A 119 -7.41 -1.74 13.46
C LEU A 119 -8.68 -1.90 14.30
N PHE A 120 -9.58 -2.80 13.90
CA PHE A 120 -10.80 -3.10 14.66
C PHE A 120 -10.48 -3.67 16.05
N LEU A 121 -9.57 -4.65 16.15
CA LEU A 121 -9.12 -5.17 17.44
C LEU A 121 -8.48 -4.09 18.31
N ILE A 122 -7.69 -3.19 17.72
CA ILE A 122 -7.08 -2.06 18.44
C ILE A 122 -8.16 -1.11 18.96
N LYS A 123 -9.14 -0.74 18.14
CA LYS A 123 -10.25 0.14 18.55
C LYS A 123 -11.05 -0.45 19.71
N LYS A 124 -11.44 -1.72 19.60
CA LYS A 124 -12.17 -2.42 20.68
C LYS A 124 -11.40 -2.40 22.00
N ARG A 125 -10.09 -2.65 21.93
CA ARG A 125 -9.22 -2.63 23.12
C ARG A 125 -9.07 -1.22 23.71
N VAL A 126 -9.07 -0.19 22.89
CA VAL A 126 -9.06 1.20 23.35
C VAL A 126 -10.37 1.56 24.04
N GLU A 127 -11.52 1.10 23.53
CA GLU A 127 -12.81 1.28 24.20
C GLU A 127 -12.89 0.58 25.55
N GLU A 128 -12.40 -0.66 25.66
CA GLU A 128 -12.30 -1.38 26.93
C GLU A 128 -11.44 -0.62 27.96
N VAL A 129 -10.32 -0.06 27.49
CA VAL A 129 -9.42 0.76 28.30
C VAL A 129 -10.07 2.08 28.70
N ARG A 130 -10.85 2.71 27.80
CA ARG A 130 -11.60 3.95 28.07
C ARG A 130 -12.69 3.76 29.14
N LYS A 131 -13.32 2.59 29.22
CA LYS A 131 -14.29 2.26 30.29
C LYS A 131 -13.64 2.27 31.68
N ILE A 132 -12.33 2.05 31.76
CA ILE A 132 -11.57 2.10 33.01
C ILE A 132 -11.11 3.55 33.23
N ASN A 133 -12.04 4.42 33.64
CA ASN A 133 -11.79 5.85 33.85
C ASN A 133 -10.70 6.14 34.89
N LYS A 134 -10.50 5.23 35.87
CA LYS A 134 -9.55 5.42 36.96
C LYS A 134 -8.82 4.13 37.34
N ILE A 135 -7.50 4.22 37.44
CA ILE A 135 -6.66 3.14 37.97
C ILE A 135 -5.96 3.63 39.23
N VAL A 136 -6.06 2.83 40.29
CA VAL A 136 -5.40 3.10 41.56
C VAL A 136 -4.17 2.21 41.68
N ILE A 137 -2.99 2.84 41.81
CA ILE A 137 -1.74 2.12 42.08
C ILE A 137 -1.31 2.44 43.50
N PHE A 138 -1.19 1.40 44.32
CA PHE A 138 -0.67 1.48 45.68
C PHE A 138 0.86 1.45 45.65
N SER A 139 1.49 2.47 46.22
CA SER A 139 2.95 2.53 46.36
C SER A 139 3.32 3.21 47.68
N LYS A 140 4.53 2.93 48.18
CA LYS A 140 5.05 3.53 49.42
C LYS A 140 5.46 4.98 49.18
N SER A 141 4.96 5.88 50.00
CA SER A 141 5.29 7.31 50.03
C SER A 141 6.12 7.67 51.25
N GLY A 142 6.99 8.68 51.10
CA GLY A 142 7.68 9.32 52.23
C GLY A 142 6.91 10.54 52.75
N ASN A 143 7.39 11.12 53.87
CA ASN A 143 6.74 12.19 54.65
C ASN A 143 6.49 13.54 53.94
N LYS A 144 6.61 13.64 52.60
CA LYS A 144 6.36 14.87 51.83
C LYS A 144 5.69 14.62 50.46
N GLY A 145 4.88 13.57 50.32
CA GLY A 145 4.15 13.31 49.07
C GLY A 145 5.02 12.80 47.90
N LYS A 146 6.32 12.53 48.16
CA LYS A 146 7.24 11.90 47.20
C LYS A 146 7.19 10.38 47.33
N LEU A 147 7.13 9.70 46.18
CA LEU A 147 7.14 8.24 46.10
C LEU A 147 8.58 7.72 46.27
N PHE A 148 8.75 6.65 47.04
CA PHE A 148 10.06 5.99 47.22
C PHE A 148 10.56 5.27 45.95
N GLY A 149 9.66 4.94 45.02
CA GLY A 149 9.97 4.35 43.72
C GLY A 149 9.25 5.08 42.59
N SER A 150 9.94 5.24 41.46
CA SER A 150 9.32 5.74 40.23
C SER A 150 8.31 4.72 39.71
N ILE A 151 7.07 5.16 39.48
CA ILE A 151 6.06 4.30 38.86
C ILE A 151 6.29 4.33 37.35
N ASN A 152 6.66 3.17 36.80
CA ASN A 152 7.03 3.04 35.39
C ASN A 152 5.88 2.40 34.59
N ALA A 153 6.00 2.43 33.25
CA ALA A 153 5.02 1.80 32.34
C ALA A 153 4.78 0.30 32.64
N ARG A 154 5.77 -0.38 33.23
CA ARG A 154 5.68 -1.79 33.65
C ARG A 154 4.65 -1.99 34.76
N ASP A 155 4.62 -1.12 35.77
CA ASP A 155 3.71 -1.24 36.91
C ASP A 155 2.26 -1.01 36.48
N ILE A 156 2.07 -0.06 35.56
CA ILE A 156 0.77 0.24 34.95
C ILE A 156 0.30 -0.94 34.10
N SER A 157 1.16 -1.46 33.20
CA SER A 157 0.87 -2.64 32.37
C SER A 157 0.49 -3.87 33.20
N ARG A 158 1.16 -4.11 34.33
CA ARG A 158 0.81 -5.19 35.26
C ARG A 158 -0.59 -4.98 35.85
N LYS A 159 -0.92 -3.77 36.30
CA LYS A 159 -2.25 -3.46 36.85
C LYS A 159 -3.37 -3.59 35.82
N PHE A 160 -3.14 -3.21 34.58
CA PHE A 160 -4.09 -3.49 33.51
C PHE A 160 -4.24 -5.00 33.22
N SER A 161 -3.15 -5.75 33.33
CA SER A 161 -3.17 -7.20 33.12
C SER A 161 -3.94 -7.93 34.24
N GLU A 162 -3.85 -7.44 35.48
CA GLU A 162 -4.70 -7.88 36.61
C GLU A 162 -6.20 -7.60 36.34
N LEU A 163 -6.52 -6.55 35.59
CA LEU A 163 -7.88 -6.19 35.17
C LEU A 163 -8.33 -6.94 33.90
N GLY A 164 -7.54 -7.92 33.42
CA GLY A 164 -7.83 -8.71 32.23
C GLY A 164 -7.46 -8.05 30.90
N ILE A 165 -6.93 -6.82 30.92
CA ILE A 165 -6.53 -6.08 29.71
C ILE A 165 -5.02 -6.19 29.50
N LYS A 166 -4.60 -6.95 28.49
CA LYS A 166 -3.18 -7.10 28.15
C LYS A 166 -2.62 -5.83 27.51
N ILE A 167 -1.94 -4.97 28.27
CA ILE A 167 -1.27 -3.76 27.76
C ILE A 167 0.24 -3.94 27.64
N LYS A 168 0.84 -3.56 26.50
CA LYS A 168 2.30 -3.54 26.33
C LYS A 168 2.89 -2.24 26.88
N LYS A 169 4.07 -2.34 27.49
CA LYS A 169 4.82 -1.18 28.01
C LYS A 169 5.09 -0.08 26.98
N SER A 170 5.23 -0.44 25.70
CA SER A 170 5.50 0.49 24.59
C SER A 170 4.30 1.35 24.20
N GLU A 171 3.10 0.95 24.61
CA GLU A 171 1.83 1.62 24.27
C GLU A 171 1.46 2.67 25.33
N ILE A 172 2.26 2.81 26.40
CA ILE A 172 2.01 3.74 27.50
C ILE A 172 2.96 4.92 27.37
N LYS A 173 2.41 6.13 27.24
CA LYS A 173 3.17 7.39 27.21
C LYS A 173 2.80 8.29 28.39
N PHE A 174 3.83 8.92 28.94
CA PHE A 174 3.69 9.89 30.02
C PHE A 174 3.76 11.30 29.44
N LYS A 175 2.77 12.15 29.72
CA LYS A 175 2.78 13.57 29.28
C LYS A 175 3.86 14.40 30.01
N LYS A 176 4.14 14.10 31.28
CA LYS A 176 5.09 14.83 32.13
C LYS A 176 6.07 13.87 32.79
N GLY A 177 7.11 13.45 32.04
CA GLY A 177 8.29 12.75 32.58
C GLY A 177 8.00 11.56 33.52
N VAL A 178 8.97 11.23 34.38
CA VAL A 178 8.86 10.12 35.34
C VAL A 178 7.99 10.52 36.53
N LEU A 179 6.99 9.69 36.84
CA LEU A 179 6.04 9.95 37.93
C LEU A 179 6.67 9.61 39.30
N ARG A 180 7.00 10.66 40.06
CA ARG A 180 7.60 10.57 41.41
C ARG A 180 6.75 11.19 42.53
N THR A 181 5.56 11.71 42.21
CA THR A 181 4.67 12.37 43.17
C THR A 181 3.36 11.61 43.36
N LEU A 182 2.83 11.68 44.58
CA LEU A 182 1.47 11.27 44.90
C LEU A 182 0.47 12.26 44.29
N GLY A 183 -0.60 11.76 43.68
CA GLY A 183 -1.69 12.56 43.13
C GLY A 183 -2.42 11.86 41.98
N ASP A 184 -3.36 12.58 41.40
CA ASP A 184 -3.99 12.19 40.13
C ASP A 184 -3.08 12.61 38.96
N HIS A 185 -2.71 11.64 38.12
CA HIS A 185 -1.85 11.84 36.96
C HIS A 185 -2.51 11.32 35.69
N PHE A 186 -2.41 12.05 34.60
CA PHE A 186 -2.92 11.62 33.30
C PHE A 186 -1.87 10.80 32.55
N ILE A 187 -2.28 9.63 32.07
CA ILE A 187 -1.44 8.74 31.25
C ILE A 187 -2.10 8.60 29.89
N LEU A 188 -1.28 8.67 28.83
CA LEU A 188 -1.73 8.47 27.47
C LEU A 188 -1.52 7.00 27.08
N PHE A 189 -2.59 6.30 26.77
CA PHE A 189 -2.54 4.98 26.14
C PHE A 189 -2.62 5.16 24.62
N GLN A 190 -1.56 4.77 23.92
CA GLN A 190 -1.40 4.91 22.47
C GLN A 190 -0.95 3.57 21.86
N PRO A 191 -1.89 2.66 21.54
CA PRO A 191 -1.56 1.40 20.86
C PRO A 191 -1.27 1.55 19.36
N HIS A 192 -1.75 2.62 18.72
CA HIS A 192 -1.47 2.95 17.32
C HIS A 192 -1.22 4.45 17.14
N LYS A 193 -0.51 4.84 16.07
CA LYS A 193 -0.14 6.25 15.82
C LYS A 193 -1.35 7.19 15.86
N ASP A 194 -2.48 6.73 15.34
CA ASP A 194 -3.71 7.52 15.17
C ASP A 194 -4.79 7.26 16.22
N ILE A 195 -4.56 6.36 17.19
CA ILE A 195 -5.56 6.02 18.21
C ILE A 195 -4.94 6.18 19.60
N TYR A 196 -5.50 7.11 20.37
CA TYR A 196 -5.05 7.40 21.73
C TYR A 196 -6.24 7.55 22.68
N THR A 197 -6.01 7.28 23.97
CA THR A 197 -6.97 7.54 25.04
C THR A 197 -6.23 7.99 26.29
N GLU A 198 -6.78 9.00 26.96
CA GLU A 198 -6.24 9.53 28.20
C GLU A 198 -6.93 8.90 29.39
N ILE A 199 -6.13 8.41 30.35
CA ILE A 199 -6.64 7.78 31.57
C ILE A 199 -6.14 8.55 32.78
N LYS A 200 -7.06 8.87 33.68
CA LYS A 200 -6.77 9.49 34.96
C LYS A 200 -6.34 8.41 35.97
N ARG A 201 -5.09 8.42 36.38
CA ARG A 201 -4.56 7.49 37.39
C ARG A 201 -4.50 8.18 38.75
N GLY A 202 -5.07 7.59 39.79
CA GLY A 202 -4.87 8.04 41.16
C GLY A 202 -3.83 7.20 41.90
N THR A 203 -2.90 7.80 42.63
CA THR A 203 -2.07 7.04 43.60
C THR A 203 -2.68 7.13 44.99
N LYS A 204 -2.85 6.00 45.66
CA LYS A 204 -3.21 5.96 47.08
C LYS A 204 -2.06 5.37 47.90
N GLU A 205 -1.87 5.91 49.10
CA GLU A 205 -0.88 5.44 50.06
C GLU A 205 -1.28 4.06 50.60
N ASN A 206 -0.31 3.14 50.68
CA ASN A 206 -0.52 1.81 51.24
C ASN A 206 -0.18 1.80 52.73
N LYS A 207 -1.16 2.03 53.60
CA LYS A 207 -1.00 1.83 55.04
C LYS A 207 -0.96 0.32 55.32
N LYS A 208 0.23 -0.26 55.44
CA LYS A 208 0.37 -1.58 56.09
C LYS A 208 -0.15 -1.42 57.53
N LYS A 209 -1.27 -2.06 57.84
CA LYS A 209 -1.62 -2.42 59.23
C LYS A 209 -0.48 -3.30 59.75
N ASN A 210 0.40 -2.74 60.56
CA ASN A 210 1.24 -3.53 61.44
C ASN A 210 0.32 -4.06 62.55
N THR A 211 -0.11 -5.31 62.41
CA THR A 211 -0.51 -6.14 63.55
C THR A 211 0.74 -6.40 64.39
N LYS A 212 0.92 -5.62 65.46
CA LYS A 212 1.70 -5.97 66.64
C LYS A 212 1.14 -5.14 67.80
N THR A 213 0.25 -5.70 68.58
CA THR A 213 0.47 -6.03 70.00
C THR A 213 -0.59 -7.04 70.40
#